data_AF-A0A256YEU0-F1
#
_entry.id   AF-A0A256YEU0-F1
#
_cell.length_a   1.000
_cell.length_b   1.000
_cell.length_c   1.000
_cell.angle_alpha   90.00
_cell.angle_beta   90.00
_cell.angle_gamma   90.00
#
_symmetry.space_group_name_H-M   'P 1'
#
loop_
_entity.id
_entity.type
_entity.pdbx_description
1 polymer ?
#
loop_
_entity_poly.entity_id
_entity_poly.type
_entity_poly.pdbx_seq_one_letter_code
_entity_poly.pdbx_strand_id
1 'polypeptide(L)'
;MDHYSLWSERYESCRDRISDDLRNYKLQIDRIRDSISDKGLILPLKLSKKGINARMCFVDGGEGIRELLGAAIYFIRASGLILDKNLRGSEEFIRDLDMNILDYDEYTKERVELLRGAMEFDVALRCVEERDPEYLFMDGSLYVNARKNVPLSSPLSRDLNPMTN
;
A
#
# COMPACT_ATOMS: atom_id res chain seq x y z
N MET A 1 -29.84 15.27 -16.22
CA MET A 1 -28.72 14.81 -17.06
C MET A 1 -27.72 14.24 -16.09
N ASP A 2 -27.61 12.93 -16.02
CA ASP A 2 -26.88 12.26 -14.93
C ASP A 2 -25.37 12.35 -15.17
N HIS A 3 -24.56 12.34 -14.11
CA HIS A 3 -23.10 12.37 -14.22
C HIS A 3 -22.56 11.28 -15.16
N TYR A 4 -23.22 10.12 -15.20
CA TYR A 4 -22.88 9.02 -16.10
C TYR A 4 -23.11 9.34 -17.59
N SER A 5 -24.17 10.09 -17.92
CA SER A 5 -24.46 10.45 -19.31
C SER A 5 -23.47 11.48 -19.85
N LEU A 6 -23.07 12.45 -19.01
CA LEU A 6 -22.02 13.43 -19.33
C LEU A 6 -20.66 12.76 -19.55
N TRP A 7 -20.31 11.79 -18.70
CA TRP A 7 -19.07 11.02 -18.86
C TRP A 7 -19.09 10.19 -20.15
N SER A 8 -20.20 9.51 -20.43
CA SER A 8 -20.35 8.65 -21.61
C SER A 8 -20.27 9.47 -22.91
N GLU A 9 -20.93 10.62 -22.97
CA GLU A 9 -20.87 11.52 -24.13
C GLU A 9 -19.45 12.07 -24.33
N ARG A 10 -18.76 12.44 -23.23
CA ARG A 10 -17.37 12.87 -23.29
C ARG A 10 -16.44 11.74 -23.75
N TYR A 11 -16.64 10.53 -23.26
CA TYR A 11 -15.89 9.35 -23.67
C TYR A 11 -16.07 9.07 -25.16
N GLU A 12 -17.30 8.99 -25.66
CA GLU A 12 -17.56 8.76 -27.09
C GLU A 12 -16.93 9.85 -27.96
N SER A 13 -16.95 11.12 -27.52
CA SER A 13 -16.33 12.22 -28.27
C SER A 13 -14.79 12.13 -28.40
N CYS A 14 -14.12 11.35 -27.54
CA CYS A 14 -12.65 11.23 -27.56
C CYS A 14 -12.13 9.79 -27.57
N ARG A 15 -13.01 8.79 -27.74
CA ARG A 15 -12.70 7.36 -27.70
C ARG A 15 -11.60 6.98 -28.67
N ASP A 16 -11.71 7.43 -29.92
CA ASP A 16 -10.76 7.05 -30.96
C ASP A 16 -9.37 7.65 -30.68
N ARG A 17 -9.32 8.89 -30.17
CA ARG A 17 -8.07 9.52 -29.72
C ARG A 17 -7.45 8.75 -28.55
N ILE A 18 -8.23 8.36 -27.54
CA ILE A 18 -7.75 7.52 -26.43
C ILE A 18 -7.18 6.20 -26.95
N SER A 19 -7.89 5.55 -27.88
CA SER A 19 -7.42 4.30 -28.50
C SER A 19 -6.10 4.48 -29.24
N ASP A 20 -5.96 5.56 -30.00
CA ASP A 20 -4.72 5.86 -30.72
C ASP A 20 -3.56 6.19 -29.77
N ASP A 21 -3.82 6.94 -28.70
CA ASP A 21 -2.84 7.20 -27.64
C ASP A 21 -2.38 5.89 -27.00
N LEU A 22 -3.29 4.99 -26.63
CA LEU A 22 -2.96 3.69 -26.05
C LEU A 22 -2.13 2.81 -27.01
N ARG A 23 -2.46 2.80 -28.30
CA ARG A 23 -1.68 2.09 -29.32
C ARG A 23 -0.28 2.69 -29.46
N ASN A 24 -0.17 4.01 -29.47
CA ASN A 24 1.10 4.71 -29.54
C ASN A 24 1.98 4.43 -28.32
N TYR A 25 1.40 4.48 -27.11
CA TYR A 25 2.10 4.11 -25.89
C TYR A 25 2.61 2.67 -25.92
N LYS A 26 1.79 1.72 -26.37
CA LYS A 26 2.22 0.33 -26.55
C LYS A 26 3.42 0.23 -27.48
N LEU A 27 3.37 0.85 -28.65
CA LEU A 27 4.47 0.86 -29.61
C LEU A 27 5.75 1.46 -29.03
N GLN A 28 5.64 2.53 -28.23
CA GLN A 28 6.80 3.12 -27.55
C GLN A 28 7.41 2.18 -26.52
N ILE A 29 6.57 1.53 -25.69
CA ILE A 29 7.02 0.54 -24.70
C ILE A 29 7.71 -0.63 -25.39
N ASP A 30 7.12 -1.16 -26.46
CA ASP A 30 7.69 -2.28 -27.23
C ASP A 30 9.06 -1.90 -27.82
N ARG A 31 9.20 -0.69 -28.40
CA ARG A 31 10.49 -0.19 -28.90
C ARG A 31 11.54 -0.07 -27.79
N ILE A 32 11.15 0.45 -26.62
CA ILE A 32 12.06 0.54 -25.46
C ILE A 32 12.49 -0.85 -25.04
N ARG A 33 11.55 -1.79 -24.92
CA ARG A 33 11.81 -3.19 -24.57
C ARG A 33 12.82 -3.83 -25.52
N ASP A 34 12.64 -3.65 -26.82
CA ASP A 34 13.55 -4.19 -27.84
C ASP A 34 14.95 -3.57 -27.71
N SER A 35 15.02 -2.26 -27.46
CA SER A 35 16.29 -1.52 -27.30
C SER A 35 17.08 -1.85 -26.03
N ILE A 36 16.45 -2.50 -25.04
CA ILE A 36 17.09 -2.93 -23.78
C ILE A 36 17.17 -4.45 -23.63
N SER A 37 16.76 -5.19 -24.66
CA SER A 37 16.65 -6.66 -24.61
C SER A 37 18.00 -7.35 -24.39
N ASP A 38 19.07 -6.78 -24.93
CA ASP A 38 20.46 -7.21 -24.77
C ASP A 38 21.05 -6.89 -23.39
N LYS A 39 20.48 -5.90 -22.69
CA LYS A 39 20.92 -5.50 -21.33
C LYS A 39 20.51 -6.49 -20.25
N GLY A 40 19.63 -7.46 -20.55
CA GLY A 40 19.20 -8.47 -19.59
C GLY A 40 18.41 -7.92 -18.40
N LEU A 41 17.80 -6.73 -18.53
CA LEU A 41 17.02 -6.09 -17.45
C LEU A 41 15.69 -6.82 -17.16
N ILE A 42 15.19 -7.60 -18.12
CA ILE A 42 13.97 -8.40 -17.99
C ILE A 42 14.34 -9.85 -18.29
N LEU A 43 14.35 -10.68 -17.25
CA LEU A 43 14.67 -12.11 -17.39
C LEU A 43 13.38 -12.92 -17.44
N PRO A 44 13.14 -13.71 -18.51
CA PRO A 44 11.96 -14.57 -18.57
C PRO A 44 12.08 -15.66 -17.50
N LEU A 45 11.12 -15.67 -16.57
CA LEU A 45 11.01 -16.72 -15.57
C LEU A 45 10.56 -18.01 -16.24
N LYS A 46 11.42 -19.05 -16.17
CA LYS A 46 11.00 -20.42 -16.48
C LYS A 46 10.15 -20.89 -15.31
N LEU A 47 8.86 -21.12 -15.56
CA LEU A 47 7.92 -21.62 -14.56
C LEU A 47 8.46 -22.94 -13.99
N SER A 48 8.92 -22.89 -12.75
CA SER A 48 9.20 -24.09 -11.96
C SER A 48 7.87 -24.71 -11.56
N LYS A 49 7.67 -25.98 -11.87
CA LYS A 49 6.52 -26.75 -11.36
C LYS A 49 6.64 -27.10 -9.87
N LYS A 50 7.78 -26.83 -9.23
CA LYS A 50 7.92 -27.02 -7.78
C LYS A 50 7.18 -25.89 -7.08
N GLY A 51 6.07 -26.22 -6.43
CA GLY A 51 5.41 -25.31 -5.50
C GLY A 51 6.34 -24.97 -4.34
N ILE A 52 6.28 -23.72 -3.88
CA ILE A 52 6.95 -23.30 -2.65
C ILE A 52 6.13 -23.87 -1.49
N ASN A 53 6.78 -24.71 -0.67
CA ASN A 53 6.21 -25.24 0.56
C ASN A 53 6.88 -24.53 1.72
N ALA A 54 6.31 -23.41 2.13
CA ALA A 54 6.86 -22.53 3.16
C ALA A 54 5.74 -21.84 3.92
N ARG A 55 6.03 -21.43 5.16
CA ARG A 55 5.16 -20.51 5.92
C ARG A 55 5.39 -19.08 5.42
N MET A 56 4.32 -18.47 4.94
CA MET A 56 4.35 -17.12 4.38
C MET A 56 3.46 -16.19 5.19
N CYS A 57 3.90 -14.96 5.40
CA CYS A 57 3.13 -13.91 6.05
C CYS A 57 2.95 -12.72 5.10
N PHE A 58 1.71 -12.24 4.97
CA PHE A 58 1.34 -11.09 4.14
C PHE A 58 0.75 -10.02 5.03
N VAL A 59 1.37 -8.86 5.08
CA VAL A 59 0.96 -7.76 5.95
C VAL A 59 0.49 -6.59 5.10
N ASP A 60 -0.71 -6.10 5.45
CA ASP A 60 -1.35 -4.96 4.81
C ASP A 60 -2.20 -4.21 5.83
N GLY A 61 -2.44 -2.93 5.57
CA GLY A 61 -3.22 -2.05 6.42
C GLY A 61 -4.12 -1.14 5.60
N GLY A 62 -5.21 -0.71 6.23
CA GLY A 62 -6.14 0.26 5.66
C GLY A 62 -6.61 1.26 6.69
N GLU A 63 -6.89 2.47 6.20
CA GLU A 63 -7.36 3.60 6.98
C GLU A 63 -8.66 4.19 6.42
N GLY A 64 -9.48 4.72 7.31
CA GLY A 64 -10.62 5.57 6.98
C GLY A 64 -10.56 6.84 7.82
N ILE A 65 -10.69 8.00 7.18
CA ILE A 65 -10.68 9.31 7.84
C ILE A 65 -11.97 10.05 7.49
N ARG A 66 -12.60 10.65 8.49
CA ARG A 66 -13.79 11.48 8.30
C ARG A 66 -13.66 12.77 9.09
N GLU A 67 -13.77 13.89 8.38
CA GLU A 67 -13.86 15.22 9.00
C GLU A 67 -15.28 15.45 9.57
N LEU A 68 -15.34 15.98 10.78
CA LEU A 68 -16.57 16.38 11.47
C LEU A 68 -16.31 17.59 12.38
N LEU A 69 -16.93 18.73 12.07
CA LEU A 69 -16.91 19.94 12.90
C LEU A 69 -15.49 20.43 13.27
N GLY A 70 -14.52 20.32 12.35
CA GLY A 70 -13.14 20.70 12.59
C GLY A 70 -12.28 19.65 13.31
N ALA A 71 -12.86 18.50 13.66
CA ALA A 71 -12.12 17.32 14.10
C ALA A 71 -12.04 16.27 12.98
N ALA A 72 -11.04 15.41 13.05
CA ALA A 72 -10.89 14.23 12.21
C ALA A 72 -11.09 12.98 13.06
N ILE A 73 -12.02 12.13 12.64
CA ILE A 73 -12.17 10.78 13.21
C ILE A 73 -11.46 9.83 12.26
N TYR A 74 -10.53 9.03 12.78
CA TYR A 74 -9.84 8.02 11.99
C TYR A 74 -10.06 6.61 12.54
N PHE A 75 -9.94 5.65 11.63
CA PHE A 75 -9.94 4.22 11.90
C PHE A 75 -8.80 3.61 11.10
N ILE A 76 -7.90 2.89 11.76
CA ILE A 76 -6.82 2.16 11.12
C ILE A 76 -6.95 0.69 11.51
N ARG A 77 -6.75 -0.18 10.53
CA ARG A 77 -6.63 -1.61 10.75
C ARG A 77 -5.39 -2.11 10.01
N ALA A 78 -4.50 -2.78 10.74
CA ALA A 78 -3.39 -3.54 10.17
C ALA A 78 -3.67 -5.05 10.34
N SER A 79 -3.26 -5.86 9.39
CA SER A 79 -3.49 -7.31 9.41
C SER A 79 -2.37 -8.07 8.74
N GLY A 80 -1.86 -9.09 9.43
CA GLY A 80 -0.94 -10.09 8.92
C GLY A 80 -1.69 -11.40 8.69
N LEU A 81 -1.76 -11.85 7.44
CA LEU A 81 -2.27 -13.16 7.04
C LEU A 81 -1.11 -14.15 6.99
N ILE A 82 -1.22 -15.24 7.72
CA ILE A 82 -0.25 -16.33 7.71
C ILE A 82 -0.83 -17.52 6.98
N LEU A 83 -0.07 -18.01 6.00
CA LEU A 83 -0.38 -19.19 5.20
C LEU A 83 0.70 -20.23 5.44
N ASP A 84 0.36 -21.33 6.12
CA ASP A 84 1.24 -22.49 6.24
C ASP A 84 0.79 -23.60 5.29
N LYS A 85 1.52 -23.76 4.18
CA LYS A 85 1.20 -24.80 3.17
C LYS A 85 1.43 -26.22 3.66
N ASN A 86 2.14 -26.43 4.76
CA ASN A 86 2.30 -27.74 5.38
C ASN A 86 1.03 -28.18 6.12
N LEU A 87 0.18 -27.23 6.52
CA LEU A 87 -0.99 -27.45 7.34
C LEU A 87 -2.24 -27.02 6.56
N ARG A 88 -2.96 -28.00 5.99
CA ARG A 88 -4.23 -27.73 5.27
C ARG A 88 -5.20 -26.94 6.15
N GLY A 89 -5.61 -25.76 5.68
CA GLY A 89 -6.62 -24.92 6.34
C GLY A 89 -6.10 -24.02 7.47
N SER A 90 -4.79 -23.85 7.60
CA SER A 90 -4.18 -22.98 8.62
C SER A 90 -4.02 -21.53 8.14
N GLU A 91 -5.13 -20.89 7.78
CA GLU A 91 -5.13 -19.44 7.59
C GLU A 91 -5.28 -18.79 8.96
N GLU A 92 -4.23 -18.10 9.41
CA GLU A 92 -4.22 -17.39 10.68
C GLU A 92 -4.06 -15.90 10.45
N PHE A 93 -4.67 -15.10 11.34
CA PHE A 93 -4.58 -13.65 11.28
C PHE A 93 -4.08 -13.09 12.60
N ILE A 94 -3.07 -12.22 12.50
CA ILE A 94 -2.68 -11.29 13.56
C ILE A 94 -3.18 -9.92 13.12
N ARG A 95 -3.91 -9.23 14.00
CA ARG A 95 -4.56 -7.96 13.66
C ARG A 95 -4.31 -6.93 14.73
N ASP A 96 -4.33 -5.69 14.29
CA ASP A 96 -4.35 -4.53 15.16
C ASP A 96 -5.35 -3.50 14.64
N LEU A 97 -5.98 -2.78 15.56
CA LEU A 97 -7.00 -1.79 15.28
C LEU A 97 -6.81 -0.59 16.19
N ASP A 98 -6.71 0.58 15.57
CA ASP A 98 -6.66 1.85 16.26
C ASP A 98 -7.77 2.78 15.75
N MET A 99 -8.37 3.52 16.66
CA MET A 99 -9.44 4.46 16.36
C MET A 99 -9.33 5.63 17.31
N ASN A 100 -9.25 6.84 16.76
CA ASN A 100 -9.17 8.03 17.58
C ASN A 100 -9.73 9.26 16.87
N ILE A 101 -9.77 10.37 17.62
CA ILE A 101 -10.19 11.68 17.17
C ILE A 101 -9.00 12.62 17.32
N LEU A 102 -8.72 13.43 16.31
CA LEU A 102 -7.67 14.45 16.32
C LEU A 102 -8.19 15.77 15.74
N ASP A 103 -7.53 16.88 16.03
CA ASP A 103 -7.87 18.16 15.42
C ASP A 103 -7.56 18.11 13.92
N TYR A 104 -8.54 18.46 13.08
CA TYR A 104 -8.35 18.38 11.63
C TYR A 104 -7.46 19.53 11.14
N ASP A 105 -6.32 19.16 10.56
CA ASP A 105 -5.44 20.07 9.82
C ASP A 105 -5.01 19.49 8.47
N GLU A 106 -4.23 20.27 7.71
CA GLU A 106 -3.77 19.93 6.36
C GLU A 106 -2.86 18.69 6.30
N TYR A 107 -2.31 18.24 7.43
CA TYR A 107 -1.44 17.08 7.53
C TYR A 107 -2.14 15.84 8.08
N THR A 108 -3.40 15.95 8.49
CA THR A 108 -4.21 14.87 9.10
C THR A 108 -4.06 13.55 8.36
N LYS A 109 -4.17 13.58 7.03
CA LYS A 109 -4.11 12.39 6.20
C LYS A 109 -2.74 11.73 6.27
N GLU A 110 -1.68 12.51 6.14
CA GLU A 110 -0.30 12.05 6.25
C GLU A 110 -0.02 11.47 7.64
N ARG A 111 -0.59 12.02 8.72
CA ARG A 111 -0.43 11.46 10.08
C ARG A 111 -1.02 10.07 10.19
N VAL A 112 -2.24 9.91 9.71
CA VAL A 112 -2.97 8.65 9.77
C VAL A 112 -2.27 7.61 8.86
N GLU A 113 -1.79 8.01 7.68
CA GLU A 113 -0.98 7.15 6.79
C GLU A 113 0.34 6.71 7.43
N LEU A 114 1.00 7.60 8.18
CA LEU A 114 2.22 7.28 8.92
C LEU A 114 1.95 6.30 10.06
N LEU A 115 0.89 6.54 10.84
CA LEU A 115 0.49 5.67 11.94
C LEU A 115 0.09 4.29 11.41
N ARG A 116 -0.65 4.22 10.30
CA ARG A 116 -0.96 2.95 9.62
C ARG A 116 0.31 2.21 9.23
N GLY A 117 1.27 2.90 8.60
CA GLY A 117 2.55 2.30 8.26
C GLY A 117 3.27 1.73 9.48
N ALA A 118 3.29 2.45 10.61
CA ALA A 118 3.87 1.95 11.86
C ALA A 118 3.13 0.70 12.38
N MET A 119 1.80 0.72 12.38
CA MET A 119 0.99 -0.43 12.78
C MET A 119 1.21 -1.67 11.89
N GLU A 120 1.42 -1.49 10.59
CA GLU A 120 1.82 -2.59 9.69
C GLU A 120 3.15 -3.22 10.12
N PHE A 121 4.15 -2.40 10.46
CA PHE A 121 5.42 -2.91 10.98
C PHE A 121 5.25 -3.62 12.33
N ASP A 122 4.45 -3.09 13.24
CA ASP A 122 4.18 -3.71 14.54
C ASP A 122 3.47 -5.07 14.38
N VAL A 123 2.48 -5.14 13.49
CA VAL A 123 1.82 -6.41 13.14
C VAL A 123 2.81 -7.39 12.50
N ALA A 124 3.69 -6.91 11.61
CA ALA A 124 4.70 -7.74 11.00
C ALA A 124 5.68 -8.33 12.02
N LEU A 125 6.13 -7.53 12.99
CA LEU A 125 6.97 -7.99 14.10
C LEU A 125 6.25 -9.07 14.92
N ARG A 126 4.99 -8.84 15.28
CA ARG A 126 4.17 -9.84 15.98
C ARG A 126 4.01 -11.13 15.16
N CYS A 127 3.83 -11.03 13.85
CA CYS A 127 3.79 -12.21 12.99
C CYS A 127 5.11 -13.00 13.03
N VAL A 128 6.24 -12.32 13.06
CA VAL A 128 7.55 -12.96 13.17
C VAL A 128 7.71 -13.63 14.54
N GLU A 129 7.39 -12.92 15.62
CA GLU A 129 7.56 -13.41 16.99
C GLU A 129 6.61 -14.56 17.34
N GLU A 130 5.34 -14.45 16.96
CA GLU A 130 4.31 -15.42 17.35
C GLU A 130 4.34 -16.67 16.46
N ARG A 131 4.80 -16.55 15.21
CA ARG A 131 4.53 -17.56 14.16
C ARG A 131 5.70 -17.88 13.25
N ASP A 132 6.83 -17.19 13.34
CA ASP A 132 8.09 -17.51 12.66
C ASP A 132 7.91 -17.89 11.17
N PRO A 133 7.42 -16.97 10.32
CA PRO A 133 7.26 -17.20 8.89
C PRO A 133 8.63 -17.17 8.19
N GLU A 134 8.81 -18.06 7.20
CA GLU A 134 10.02 -18.09 6.38
C GLU A 134 10.10 -16.90 5.40
N TYR A 135 8.92 -16.42 4.97
CA TYR A 135 8.81 -15.28 4.07
C TYR A 135 7.81 -14.27 4.64
N LEU A 136 8.24 -13.03 4.74
CA LEU A 136 7.41 -11.89 5.10
C LEU A 136 7.24 -10.98 3.89
N PHE A 137 6.00 -10.71 3.54
CA PHE A 137 5.59 -9.82 2.45
C PHE A 137 4.91 -8.61 3.06
N MET A 138 5.53 -7.45 2.91
CA MET A 138 4.97 -6.15 3.31
C MET A 138 4.41 -5.47 2.06
N ASP A 139 3.22 -4.88 2.14
CA ASP A 139 2.74 -4.03 1.06
C ASP A 139 3.53 -2.70 1.00
N GLY A 140 3.79 -2.27 -0.24
CA GLY A 140 4.55 -1.05 -0.52
C GLY A 140 6.07 -1.23 -0.68
N SER A 141 6.74 -0.12 -0.95
CA SER A 141 8.17 -0.07 -1.21
C SER A 141 8.94 0.27 0.06
N LEU A 142 9.95 -0.53 0.39
CA LEU A 142 10.87 -0.24 1.49
C LEU A 142 11.52 1.15 1.33
N TYR A 143 11.86 1.55 0.10
CA TYR A 143 12.45 2.86 -0.18
C TYR A 143 11.50 4.02 0.11
N VAL A 144 10.21 3.85 -0.22
CA VAL A 144 9.18 4.86 0.06
C VAL A 144 8.93 4.93 1.56
N ASN A 145 8.71 3.77 2.21
CA ASN A 145 8.42 3.71 3.63
C ASN A 145 9.58 4.23 4.50
N ALA A 146 10.84 3.97 4.13
CA ALA A 146 12.01 4.48 4.85
C ALA A 146 12.22 6.01 4.72
N ARG A 147 11.57 6.65 3.73
CA ARG A 147 11.68 8.10 3.48
C ARG A 147 10.48 8.89 3.98
N LYS A 148 9.45 8.20 4.46
CA LYS A 148 8.30 8.83 5.12
C LYS A 148 8.80 9.48 6.41
N ASN A 149 8.97 10.80 6.37
CA ASN A 149 9.39 11.60 7.50
C ASN A 149 8.26 12.51 7.94
N VAL A 150 8.13 12.66 9.26
CA VAL A 150 7.35 13.74 9.85
C VAL A 150 8.10 15.05 9.66
N PRO A 151 7.51 16.11 9.07
CA PRO A 151 8.16 17.40 9.00
C PRO A 151 8.39 17.95 10.41
N LEU A 152 9.64 18.27 10.76
CA LEU A 152 10.02 18.82 12.07
C LEU A 152 9.32 20.15 12.41
N SER A 153 8.82 20.86 11.39
CA SER A 153 8.07 22.11 11.53
C SER A 153 6.55 21.93 11.61
N SER A 154 6.05 20.70 11.45
CA SER A 154 4.62 20.41 11.56
C SER A 154 4.22 20.21 13.03
N PRO A 155 2.95 20.42 13.41
CA PRO A 155 2.47 20.14 14.76
C PRO A 155 2.82 18.72 15.26
N LEU A 156 3.03 17.76 14.35
CA LEU A 156 3.49 16.40 14.65
C LEU A 156 4.84 16.31 15.39
N SER A 157 5.75 17.28 15.23
CA SER A 157 7.03 17.24 15.95
C SER A 157 6.87 17.51 17.44
N ARG A 158 5.78 18.18 17.85
CA ARG A 158 5.44 18.42 19.25
C ARG A 158 4.88 17.16 19.93
N ASP A 159 4.10 16.37 19.22
CA ASP A 159 3.49 15.15 19.77
C ASP A 159 4.50 13.99 19.92
N LEU A 160 5.55 13.97 19.09
CA LEU A 160 6.62 12.96 19.18
C LEU A 160 7.71 13.29 20.21
N ASN A 161 7.67 14.47 20.84
CA ASN A 161 8.66 14.90 21.81
C ASN A 161 8.00 15.59 23.02
N PRO A 162 7.41 14.83 23.97
CA PRO A 162 6.71 15.39 25.13
C PRO A 162 7.63 16.11 26.15
N MET A 163 8.93 16.22 25.87
CA MET A 163 9.95 16.78 26.77
C MET A 163 10.30 18.24 26.49
N THR A 164 9.60 18.91 25.58
CA THR A 164 9.73 20.37 25.36
C THR A 164 8.44 21.08 25.72
N ASN A 165 8.17 21.17 27.02
CA ASN A 165 7.38 22.24 27.64
C ASN A 165 8.31 23.05 28.55
#